data_AF-A0A1N6NL31-F1
#
_entry.id   AF-A0A1N6NL31-F1
#
_cell.length_a   1.000
_cell.length_b   1.000
_cell.length_c   1.000
_cell.angle_alpha   90.00
_cell.angle_beta   90.00
_cell.angle_gamma   90.00
#
_symmetry.space_group_name_H-M   'P 1'
#
loop_
_entity.id
_entity.type
_entity.pdbx_description
1 polymer ?
#
loop_
_entity_poly.entity_id
_entity_poly.type
_entity_poly.pdbx_seq_one_letter_code
_entity_poly.pdbx_strand_id
1 'polypeptide(L)'
;MVGREFAHVHPADDGSMHLILPLELVSKGWGEPHPMAEAGYIPANAVMAYAPRDIAEIDILLGILRTSWDFACGHINLPSTIVIHE
;
A
#
# COMPACT_ATOMS: atom_id res chain seq x y z
N MET A 1 -8.97 3.02 5.16
CA MET A 1 -9.70 1.98 4.40
C MET A 1 -10.86 1.47 5.25
N VAL A 2 -12.06 1.40 4.69
CA VAL A 2 -13.28 0.94 5.39
C VAL A 2 -13.95 -0.20 4.62
N GLY A 3 -14.42 -1.23 5.32
CA GLY A 3 -15.19 -2.33 4.72
C GLY A 3 -14.38 -3.15 3.72
N ARG A 4 -14.80 -3.11 2.44
CA ARG A 4 -14.16 -3.86 1.33
C ARG A 4 -13.25 -2.99 0.46
N GLU A 5 -12.84 -1.83 0.97
CA GLU A 5 -11.82 -1.03 0.31
C GLU A 5 -10.49 -1.81 0.26
N PHE A 6 -9.91 -1.90 -0.93
CA PHE A 6 -8.56 -2.44 -1.16
C PHE A 6 -7.52 -1.30 -1.23
N ALA A 7 -7.98 -0.08 -1.43
CA ALA A 7 -7.19 1.13 -1.50
C ALA A 7 -8.03 2.32 -1.04
N HIS A 8 -7.37 3.35 -0.52
CA HIS A 8 -7.98 4.64 -0.22
C HIS A 8 -7.12 5.75 -0.80
N VAL A 9 -7.59 6.35 -1.91
CA VAL A 9 -6.88 7.42 -2.62
C VAL A 9 -7.27 8.76 -2.00
N HIS A 10 -6.28 9.57 -1.67
CA HIS A 10 -6.49 10.91 -1.14
C HIS A 10 -6.97 11.89 -2.21
N PRO A 11 -7.50 13.06 -1.83
CA PRO A 11 -7.96 14.08 -2.76
C PRO A 11 -6.86 14.53 -3.74
N ALA A 12 -7.26 15.16 -4.85
CA ALA A 12 -6.40 15.43 -6.00
C ALA A 12 -5.21 16.36 -5.74
N ASP A 13 -5.25 17.16 -4.68
CA ASP A 13 -4.15 18.02 -4.22
C ASP A 13 -3.06 17.27 -3.44
N ASP A 14 -3.38 16.08 -2.92
CA ASP A 14 -2.45 15.16 -2.28
C ASP A 14 -2.06 14.05 -3.26
N GLY A 15 -3.02 13.26 -3.74
CA GLY A 15 -2.79 12.18 -4.71
C GLY A 15 -2.07 10.94 -4.15
N SER A 16 -1.63 10.97 -2.89
CA SER A 16 -1.15 9.77 -2.17
C SER A 16 -2.30 8.79 -1.88
N MET A 17 -1.94 7.57 -1.47
CA MET A 17 -2.97 6.57 -1.15
C MET A 17 -2.52 5.56 -0.10
N HIS A 18 -3.49 5.13 0.70
CA HIS A 18 -3.33 3.98 1.58
C HIS A 18 -3.67 2.68 0.87
N LEU A 19 -2.82 1.66 1.04
CA LEU A 19 -2.94 0.35 0.42
C LEU A 19 -2.58 -0.76 1.42
N ILE A 20 -3.01 -1.99 1.12
CA ILE A 20 -2.53 -3.20 1.79
C ILE A 20 -1.62 -3.97 0.82
N LEU A 21 -0.30 -3.90 1.02
CA LEU A 21 0.73 -4.55 0.20
C LEU A 21 2.04 -4.78 0.98
N PRO A 22 2.92 -5.71 0.58
CA PRO A 22 4.21 -5.93 1.21
C PRO A 22 5.11 -4.71 1.10
N LEU A 23 6.04 -4.56 2.05
CA LEU A 23 6.97 -3.43 2.16
C LEU A 23 7.98 -3.29 1.00
N GLU A 24 7.91 -4.11 -0.06
CA GLU A 24 8.75 -3.93 -1.25
C GLU A 24 8.49 -2.60 -1.97
N LEU A 25 7.32 -2.00 -1.79
CA LEU A 25 7.06 -0.64 -2.28
C LEU A 25 8.00 0.38 -1.62
N VAL A 26 8.19 0.22 -0.30
CA VAL A 26 9.01 1.10 0.53
C VAL A 26 10.47 0.99 0.12
N SER A 27 10.96 -0.24 -0.08
CA SER A 27 12.34 -0.44 -0.52
C SER A 27 12.62 0.11 -1.92
N LYS A 28 11.59 0.26 -2.76
CA LYS A 28 11.65 0.89 -4.09
C LYS A 28 11.39 2.40 -4.07
N GLY A 29 11.19 3.00 -2.89
CA GLY A 29 10.99 4.45 -2.72
C GLY A 29 9.60 4.96 -3.13
N TRP A 30 8.61 4.08 -3.25
CA TRP A 30 7.24 4.43 -3.67
C TRP A 30 6.29 4.73 -2.51
N GLY A 31 6.78 4.66 -1.28
CA GLY A 31 5.96 4.90 -0.11
C GLY A 31 6.70 4.61 1.18
N GLU A 32 5.94 4.63 2.26
CA GLU A 32 6.38 4.38 3.63
C GLU A 32 5.38 3.47 4.37
N PRO A 33 5.81 2.81 5.45
CA PRO A 33 4.88 2.12 6.33
C PRO A 33 3.80 3.08 6.83
N HIS A 34 2.56 2.62 6.96
CA HIS A 34 1.52 3.45 7.55
C HIS A 34 1.87 3.69 9.04
N PRO A 35 1.81 4.93 9.57
CA PRO A 35 2.18 5.20 10.98
C PRO A 35 1.43 4.36 12.02
N MET A 36 0.11 4.15 11.81
CA MET A 36 -0.67 3.23 12.63
C MET A 36 -0.27 1.75 12.50
N ALA A 37 0.32 1.33 11.38
CA ALA A 37 0.87 -0.01 11.22
C ALA A 37 2.18 -0.16 11.99
N GLU A 38 3.06 0.86 11.94
CA GLU A 38 4.26 0.90 12.79
C GLU A 38 3.91 0.89 14.28
N ALA A 39 2.81 1.53 14.66
CA ALA A 39 2.29 1.52 16.01
C ALA A 39 1.44 0.28 16.38
N GLY A 40 1.26 -0.68 15.46
CA GLY A 40 0.58 -1.96 15.71
C GLY A 40 -0.95 -1.91 15.79
N TYR A 41 -1.59 -0.80 15.38
CA TYR A 41 -3.05 -0.64 15.44
C TYR A 41 -3.79 -1.22 14.23
N ILE A 42 -3.11 -1.36 13.10
CA ILE A 42 -3.65 -1.88 11.84
C ILE A 42 -2.66 -2.90 11.24
N PRO A 43 -3.03 -3.67 10.19
CA PRO A 43 -2.14 -4.66 9.60
C PRO A 43 -0.75 -4.11 9.25
N ALA A 44 0.30 -4.88 9.57
CA ALA A 44 1.70 -4.47 9.41
C ALA A 44 2.10 -4.20 7.94
N ASN A 45 1.31 -4.68 6.99
CA ASN A 45 1.47 -4.45 5.56
C ASN A 45 0.59 -3.30 5.03
N ALA A 46 0.05 -2.45 5.90
CA ALA A 46 -0.54 -1.20 5.48
C ALA A 46 0.56 -0.18 5.16
N VAL A 47 0.50 0.41 3.98
CA VAL A 47 1.49 1.38 3.48
C VAL A 47 0.79 2.66 3.02
N MET A 48 1.54 3.77 3.05
CA MET A 48 1.22 5.00 2.35
C MET A 48 2.06 5.04 1.08
N ALA A 49 1.44 5.00 -0.10
CA ALA A 49 2.13 5.24 -1.37
C ALA A 49 2.14 6.74 -1.69
N TYR A 50 3.27 7.25 -2.18
CA TYR A 50 3.41 8.66 -2.52
C TYR A 50 2.63 9.02 -3.80
N ALA A 51 2.28 10.29 -3.91
CA ALA A 51 1.62 10.83 -5.08
C ALA A 51 2.52 10.75 -6.33
N PRO A 52 1.96 10.48 -7.52
CA PRO A 52 2.72 10.49 -8.75
C PRO A 52 3.07 11.93 -9.15
N ARG A 53 4.29 12.15 -9.61
CA ARG A 53 4.79 13.48 -10.00
C ARG A 53 4.48 13.82 -11.45
N ASP A 54 4.31 12.81 -12.29
CA ASP A 54 4.06 12.94 -13.72
C ASP A 54 3.23 11.77 -14.28
N ILE A 55 2.94 11.83 -15.58
CA ILE A 55 2.13 10.82 -16.27
C ILE A 55 2.80 9.44 -16.27
N ALA A 56 4.14 9.36 -16.33
CA ALA A 56 4.82 8.08 -16.31
C ALA A 56 4.69 7.41 -14.93
N GLU A 57 4.68 8.20 -13.86
CA GLU A 57 4.45 7.68 -12.51
C GLU A 57 3.01 7.27 -12.26
N ILE A 58 2.03 7.86 -12.95
CA ILE A 58 0.64 7.40 -12.90
C ILE A 58 0.56 5.93 -13.32
N ASP A 59 1.22 5.54 -14.41
CA ASP A 59 1.21 4.15 -14.87
C ASP A 59 1.80 3.18 -13.82
N ILE A 60 2.84 3.61 -13.12
CA ILE A 60 3.45 2.83 -12.03
C ILE A 60 2.45 2.69 -10.87
N LEU A 61 1.84 3.79 -10.45
CA LEU A 61 0.87 3.82 -9.36
C LEU A 61 -0.38 2.99 -9.68
N LEU A 62 -0.84 2.98 -10.94
CA LEU A 62 -1.91 2.10 -11.40
C LEU A 62 -1.53 0.63 -11.30
N GLY A 63 -0.27 0.27 -11.59
CA GLY A 63 0.24 -1.08 -11.39
C GLY A 63 0.28 -1.48 -9.91
N ILE A 64 0.67 -0.56 -9.04
CA ILE A 64 0.66 -0.74 -7.57
C ILE A 64 -0.78 -0.96 -7.08
N LEU A 65 -1.71 -0.10 -7.50
CA LEU A 65 -3.13 -0.20 -7.17
C LEU A 65 -3.72 -1.54 -7.64
N ARG A 66 -3.36 -1.97 -8.85
CA ARG A 66 -3.76 -3.28 -9.39
C ARG A 66 -3.22 -4.44 -8.55
N THR A 67 -1.99 -4.34 -8.09
CA THR A 67 -1.39 -5.35 -7.21
C THR A 67 -2.16 -5.44 -5.89
N SER A 68 -2.55 -4.30 -5.31
CA SER A 68 -3.35 -4.29 -4.07
C SER A 68 -4.75 -4.89 -4.29
N TRP A 69 -5.37 -4.62 -5.43
CA TRP A 69 -6.61 -5.27 -5.84
C TRP A 69 -6.45 -6.80 -5.95
N ASP A 70 -5.43 -7.28 -6.65
CA ASP A 70 -5.18 -8.71 -6.83
C ASP A 70 -4.89 -9.41 -5.49
N PHE A 71 -4.23 -8.74 -4.54
CA PHE A 71 -4.06 -9.23 -3.17
C PHE A 71 -5.40 -9.32 -2.44
N ALA A 72 -6.22 -8.27 -2.48
CA ALA A 72 -7.53 -8.24 -1.82
C ALA A 72 -8.49 -9.31 -2.38
N CYS A 73 -8.38 -9.66 -3.67
CA CYS A 73 -9.13 -10.75 -4.30
C CYS A 73 -8.54 -12.15 -4.05
N GLY A 74 -7.39 -12.27 -3.39
CA GLY A 74 -6.70 -13.54 -3.20
C GLY A 74 -6.10 -14.14 -4.48
N HIS A 75 -5.89 -13.32 -5.53
CA HIS A 75 -5.21 -13.75 -6.76
C HIS A 75 -3.70 -13.91 -6.55
N ILE A 76 -3.14 -13.19 -5.58
CA ILE A 76 -1.75 -13.31 -5.15
C ILE A 76 -1.68 -13.58 -3.65
N ASN A 77 -0.91 -14.59 -3.26
CA ASN A 77 -0.52 -14.82 -1.87
C ASN A 77 0.86 -14.22 -1.67
N LEU A 78 0.94 -13.20 -0.83
CA LEU A 78 2.20 -12.59 -0.45
C LEU A 78 2.68 -13.24 0.85
N PRO A 79 3.99 -13.50 1.02
CA PRO A 79 4.50 -14.19 2.20
C PRO A 79 4.10 -13.42 3.46
N SER A 80 3.39 -14.11 4.35
CA SER A 80 2.58 -13.55 5.44
C SER A 80 3.37 -13.19 6.71
N THR A 81 4.70 -13.05 6.66
CA THR A 81 5.49 -13.14 7.91
C THR A 81 6.68 -12.18 7.97
N ILE A 82 6.52 -11.11 8.76
CA ILE A 82 7.57 -10.67 9.67
C ILE A 82 7.15 -11.21 11.04
N VAL A 83 7.81 -12.27 11.51
CA VAL A 83 7.68 -12.71 12.91
C VAL A 83 8.33 -11.63 13.75
N ILE A 84 7.56 -10.91 14.56
CA ILE A 84 8.12 -10.14 15.67
C ILE A 84 8.34 -11.17 16.78
N HIS A 85 9.59 -11.54 17.02
CA HIS A 85 9.96 -12.27 18.22
C HIS A 85 9.86 -11.31 19.43
N GLU A 86 9.32 -11.82 20.53
CA GLU A 86 9.13 -11.13 21.82
C GLU A 86 10.39 -10.40 22.32
#